data_AF-A0A520HQZ1-F1
#
_entry.id   AF-A0A520HQZ1-F1
#
_cell.length_a   1.000
_cell.length_b   1.000
_cell.length_c   1.000
_cell.angle_alpha   90.00
_cell.angle_beta   90.00
_cell.angle_gamma   90.00
#
_symmetry.space_group_name_H-M   'P 1'
#
loop_
_entity.id
_entity.type
_entity.pdbx_description
1 polymer ?
#
loop_
_entity_poly.entity_id
_entity_poly.type
_entity_poly.pdbx_seq_one_letter_code
_entity_poly.pdbx_strand_id
1 'polypeptide(L)'
;LVQSEPDIARIPIMIDSSKFEIIEAGLKCVQGKCIVNSISMKEGEAKFKEQAIICQSYGASVIVMAFDEQGQADTKDRKVEICHRAYKILTEQIGYDPQDIIFDPNIFAIATGLEEHNNYGVDFIEGTREIKQLMPLTKVSGGVSNLSFAFRGNDHVREAMNSVFLFYAIKAGMDMGIVNAGQLVVYDEIEPKLRDMCEDVILNRNNDNNEATEQLIAFAETVKAKGKEVVKDETWRTTSVQERLKHSLVNGITEYIDADTEEARLNYPKPLDVIEGPLMDGMNVVGDLFGAGKMFLPQVVKSARVMKKSVAVLTPYIEAEKEERRLAHLAAGTLNEEGAGAAKILLATVKGDVHDIGKNIVGVVLGCNGYDIVDMGVMVPTDKILDRAEKEKADIIGLSGLITPSLDEMVHVAHEMKRRGMKQPLLIGGATTSRMHTAVKIAPQYDNGVVHVLDA
;
A
#
# COMPACT_ATOMS: atom_id res chain seq x y z
N LEU A 1 -21.00 -18.34 -7.94
CA LEU A 1 -21.07 -16.91 -8.30
C LEU A 1 -19.73 -16.22 -8.12
N VAL A 2 -19.21 -16.05 -6.90
CA VAL A 2 -17.87 -15.44 -6.67
C VAL A 2 -16.74 -16.28 -7.29
N GLN A 3 -16.79 -17.60 -7.13
CA GLN A 3 -15.73 -18.53 -7.59
C GLN A 3 -15.96 -19.06 -9.02
N SER A 4 -17.04 -18.65 -9.69
CA SER A 4 -17.34 -19.04 -11.07
C SER A 4 -16.85 -18.00 -12.10
N GLU A 5 -16.43 -16.81 -11.63
CA GLU A 5 -15.90 -15.73 -12.46
C GLU A 5 -14.37 -15.68 -12.32
N PRO A 6 -13.58 -15.93 -13.38
CA PRO A 6 -12.12 -16.04 -13.30
C PRO A 6 -11.41 -14.82 -12.70
N ASP A 7 -11.93 -13.62 -12.95
CA ASP A 7 -11.34 -12.38 -12.42
C ASP A 7 -11.58 -12.22 -10.90
N ILE A 8 -12.68 -12.79 -10.39
CA ILE A 8 -13.05 -12.74 -8.97
C ILE A 8 -12.47 -13.94 -8.22
N ALA A 9 -12.35 -15.10 -8.85
CA ALA A 9 -11.81 -16.32 -8.26
C ALA A 9 -10.34 -16.17 -7.81
N ARG A 10 -9.62 -15.19 -8.38
CA ARG A 10 -8.24 -14.84 -7.98
C ARG A 10 -8.16 -14.05 -6.68
N ILE A 11 -9.27 -13.51 -6.18
CA ILE A 11 -9.29 -12.71 -4.95
C ILE A 11 -9.17 -13.66 -3.74
N PRO A 12 -8.23 -13.40 -2.81
CA PRO A 12 -8.13 -14.18 -1.57
C PRO A 12 -9.44 -14.15 -0.78
N ILE A 13 -9.93 -15.32 -0.36
CA ILE A 13 -11.14 -15.46 0.46
C ILE A 13 -10.76 -15.87 1.88
N MET A 14 -11.33 -15.17 2.86
CA MET A 14 -11.36 -15.59 4.26
C MET A 14 -12.75 -16.13 4.58
N ILE A 15 -12.83 -17.35 5.11
CA ILE A 15 -14.06 -17.98 5.57
C ILE A 15 -14.14 -17.80 7.08
N ASP A 16 -15.20 -17.14 7.54
CA ASP A 16 -15.42 -16.84 8.95
C ASP A 16 -16.76 -17.38 9.43
N SER A 17 -16.74 -18.22 10.47
CA SER A 17 -17.94 -18.70 11.15
C SER A 17 -17.64 -19.18 12.56
N SER A 18 -18.61 -19.02 13.46
CA SER A 18 -18.55 -19.63 14.80
C SER A 18 -18.81 -21.14 14.80
N LYS A 19 -19.27 -21.71 13.68
CA LYS A 19 -19.59 -23.13 13.54
C LYS A 19 -18.70 -23.78 12.49
N PHE A 20 -17.95 -24.81 12.89
CA PHE A 20 -16.98 -25.43 12.00
C PHE A 20 -17.63 -26.15 10.82
N GLU A 21 -18.85 -26.71 10.96
CA GLU A 21 -19.55 -27.32 9.82
C GLU A 21 -19.85 -26.33 8.68
N ILE A 22 -20.02 -25.04 9.01
CA ILE A 22 -20.21 -23.96 8.03
C ILE A 22 -18.88 -23.63 7.35
N ILE A 23 -17.78 -23.59 8.12
CA ILE A 23 -16.43 -23.42 7.58
C ILE A 23 -16.13 -24.52 6.57
N GLU A 24 -16.37 -25.78 6.92
CA GLU A 24 -16.12 -26.92 6.03
C GLU A 24 -16.99 -26.88 4.76
N ALA A 25 -18.26 -26.49 4.89
CA ALA A 25 -19.12 -26.28 3.72
C ALA A 25 -18.57 -25.16 2.81
N GLY A 26 -18.02 -24.10 3.39
CA GLY A 26 -17.34 -23.02 2.67
C GLY A 26 -16.07 -23.49 1.96
N LEU A 27 -15.23 -24.28 2.62
CA LEU A 27 -13.98 -24.83 2.06
C LEU A 27 -14.24 -25.64 0.78
N LYS A 28 -15.35 -26.40 0.73
CA LYS A 28 -15.78 -27.15 -0.46
C LYS A 28 -16.16 -26.27 -1.66
N CYS A 29 -16.38 -24.97 -1.44
CA CYS A 29 -16.86 -24.03 -2.45
C CYS A 29 -15.79 -23.07 -2.96
N VAL A 30 -14.57 -23.09 -2.40
CA VAL A 30 -13.51 -22.13 -2.74
C VAL A 30 -12.40 -22.81 -3.55
N GLN A 31 -11.97 -22.16 -4.63
CA GLN A 31 -10.80 -22.56 -5.39
C GLN A 31 -9.56 -21.81 -4.91
N GLY A 32 -8.41 -22.48 -4.94
CA GLY A 32 -7.14 -21.91 -4.47
C GLY A 32 -7.02 -21.92 -2.95
N LYS A 33 -6.08 -21.12 -2.44
CA LYS A 33 -5.74 -21.07 -1.02
C LYS A 33 -6.55 -20.00 -0.29
N CYS A 34 -7.47 -20.43 0.55
CA CYS A 34 -8.24 -19.54 1.43
C CYS A 34 -7.66 -19.48 2.85
N ILE A 35 -8.18 -18.55 3.65
CA ILE A 35 -7.87 -18.43 5.08
C ILE A 35 -9.11 -18.81 5.89
N VAL A 36 -8.94 -19.67 6.89
CA VAL A 36 -10.00 -20.03 7.84
C VAL A 36 -9.89 -19.18 9.11
N ASN A 37 -10.94 -18.42 9.43
CA ASN A 37 -11.07 -17.68 10.69
C ASN A 37 -12.18 -18.31 11.55
N SER A 38 -11.89 -19.01 12.64
CA SER A 38 -10.59 -19.44 13.15
C SER A 38 -10.72 -20.85 13.75
N ILE A 39 -9.59 -21.45 14.10
CA ILE A 39 -9.51 -22.64 14.94
C ILE A 39 -8.87 -22.28 16.28
N SER A 40 -9.17 -23.02 17.34
CA SER A 40 -8.56 -22.80 18.66
C SER A 40 -8.59 -24.05 19.53
N MET A 41 -7.91 -24.01 20.67
CA MET A 41 -7.83 -25.12 21.63
C MET A 41 -8.91 -25.03 22.72
N LYS A 42 -9.91 -24.14 22.59
CA LYS A 42 -10.99 -23.94 23.58
C LYS A 42 -11.78 -25.22 23.92
N GLU A 43 -11.92 -26.13 22.95
CA GLU A 43 -12.63 -27.41 23.06
C GLU A 43 -11.66 -28.58 23.29
N GLY A 44 -10.39 -28.27 23.58
CA GLY A 44 -9.32 -29.23 23.75
C GLY A 44 -8.50 -29.48 22.49
N GLU A 45 -7.29 -29.99 22.71
CA GLU A 45 -6.32 -30.29 21.67
C GLU A 45 -6.81 -31.28 20.60
N ALA A 46 -7.63 -32.27 20.97
CA ALA A 46 -8.16 -33.26 20.03
C ALA A 46 -9.03 -32.61 18.96
N LYS A 47 -9.93 -31.69 19.36
CA LYS A 47 -10.80 -30.96 18.44
C LYS A 47 -10.02 -30.00 17.56
N PHE A 48 -9.03 -29.31 18.14
CA PHE A 48 -8.12 -28.43 17.41
C PHE A 48 -7.39 -29.17 16.29
N LYS A 49 -6.83 -30.36 16.59
CA LYS A 49 -6.15 -31.21 15.59
C LYS A 49 -7.10 -31.68 14.49
N GLU A 50 -8.31 -32.14 14.85
CA GLU A 50 -9.33 -32.55 13.89
C GLU A 50 -9.63 -31.43 12.89
N GLN A 51 -9.91 -30.23 13.40
CA GLN A 51 -10.20 -29.05 12.57
C GLN A 51 -8.99 -28.65 11.72
N ALA A 52 -7.78 -28.65 12.29
CA ALA A 52 -6.56 -28.33 11.57
C ALA A 52 -6.28 -29.29 10.41
N ILE A 53 -6.47 -30.60 10.61
CA ILE A 53 -6.33 -31.63 9.56
C ILE A 53 -7.34 -31.37 8.44
N ILE A 54 -8.59 -31.06 8.78
CA ILE A 54 -9.63 -30.75 7.79
C ILE A 54 -9.20 -29.53 6.97
N CYS A 55 -8.84 -28.42 7.61
CA CYS A 55 -8.38 -27.22 6.90
C CYS A 55 -7.15 -27.50 6.00
N GLN A 56 -6.19 -28.28 6.48
CA GLN A 56 -4.98 -28.64 5.75
C GLN A 56 -5.30 -29.50 4.52
N SER A 57 -6.29 -30.41 4.62
CA SER A 57 -6.72 -31.25 3.50
C SER A 57 -7.33 -30.46 2.33
N TYR A 58 -7.87 -29.27 2.61
CA TYR A 58 -8.32 -28.31 1.59
C TYR A 58 -7.22 -27.31 1.19
N GLY A 59 -6.01 -27.43 1.75
CA GLY A 59 -4.89 -26.53 1.47
C GLY A 59 -5.05 -25.11 2.05
N ALA A 60 -5.92 -24.92 3.04
CA ALA A 60 -6.20 -23.61 3.63
C ALA A 60 -5.14 -23.19 4.65
N SER A 61 -4.85 -21.89 4.71
CA SER A 61 -4.17 -21.28 5.86
C SER A 61 -5.17 -21.11 7.02
N VAL A 62 -4.66 -21.04 8.25
CA VAL A 62 -5.51 -20.98 9.44
C VAL A 62 -5.17 -19.78 10.32
N ILE A 63 -6.22 -19.07 10.76
CA ILE A 63 -6.14 -18.19 11.92
C ILE A 63 -6.32 -19.04 13.17
N VAL A 64 -5.35 -18.96 14.07
CA VAL A 64 -5.34 -19.63 15.37
C VAL A 64 -5.58 -18.59 16.44
N MET A 65 -6.78 -18.58 16.98
CA MET A 65 -7.13 -17.70 18.09
C MET A 65 -6.45 -18.21 19.37
N ALA A 66 -5.80 -17.33 20.13
CA ALA A 66 -5.15 -17.63 21.39
C ALA A 66 -6.18 -17.88 22.50
N PHE A 67 -6.88 -19.00 22.39
CA PHE A 67 -7.92 -19.46 23.30
C PHE A 67 -7.74 -20.96 23.49
N ASP A 68 -7.40 -21.35 24.71
CA ASP A 68 -7.25 -22.75 25.13
C ASP A 68 -8.34 -23.15 26.14
N GLU A 69 -8.18 -24.34 26.73
CA GLU A 69 -9.12 -24.91 27.69
C GLU A 69 -9.27 -24.08 28.99
N GLN A 70 -8.33 -23.17 29.27
CA GLN A 70 -8.35 -22.31 30.46
C GLN A 70 -8.95 -20.92 30.19
N GLY A 71 -9.14 -20.53 28.93
CA GLY A 71 -9.69 -19.24 28.56
C GLY A 71 -8.94 -18.54 27.42
N GLN A 72 -9.34 -17.30 27.16
CA GLN A 72 -8.64 -16.46 26.20
C GLN A 72 -7.34 -15.92 26.82
N ALA A 73 -6.31 -15.76 25.98
CA ALA A 73 -5.04 -15.19 26.40
C ALA A 73 -5.12 -13.68 26.60
N ASP A 74 -5.29 -13.24 27.84
CA ASP A 74 -5.40 -11.83 28.27
C ASP A 74 -4.02 -11.17 28.50
N THR A 75 -3.08 -11.86 29.13
CA THR A 75 -1.72 -11.38 29.41
C THR A 75 -0.71 -11.70 28.31
N LYS A 76 0.40 -10.94 28.23
CA LYS A 76 1.50 -11.19 27.28
C LYS A 76 1.99 -12.65 27.32
N ASP A 77 2.28 -13.17 28.52
CA ASP A 77 2.85 -14.51 28.68
C ASP A 77 1.86 -15.60 28.20
N ARG A 78 0.57 -15.46 28.52
CA ARG A 78 -0.47 -16.38 28.04
C ARG A 78 -0.63 -16.33 26.51
N LYS A 79 -0.52 -15.15 25.91
CA LYS A 79 -0.58 -14.99 24.44
C LYS A 79 0.54 -15.78 23.77
N VAL A 80 1.77 -15.62 24.26
CA VAL A 80 2.95 -16.31 23.74
C VAL A 80 2.86 -17.83 23.98
N GLU A 81 2.49 -18.25 25.19
CA GLU A 81 2.36 -19.65 25.58
C GLU A 81 1.39 -20.40 24.66
N ILE A 82 0.16 -19.88 24.49
CA ILE A 82 -0.88 -20.54 23.70
C ILE A 82 -0.49 -20.59 22.22
N CYS A 83 0.02 -19.49 21.66
CA CYS A 83 0.48 -19.45 20.27
C CYS A 83 1.62 -20.45 20.02
N HIS A 84 2.60 -20.52 20.94
CA HIS A 84 3.71 -21.46 20.82
C HIS A 84 3.27 -22.93 20.98
N ARG A 85 2.32 -23.22 21.88
CA ARG A 85 1.71 -24.55 22.00
C ARG A 85 1.02 -24.97 20.69
N ALA A 86 0.18 -24.07 20.14
CA ALA A 86 -0.49 -24.33 18.87
C ALA A 86 0.49 -24.51 17.71
N TYR A 87 1.55 -23.69 17.66
CA TYR A 87 2.62 -23.79 16.66
C TYR A 87 3.25 -25.19 16.62
N LYS A 88 3.65 -25.72 17.79
CA LYS A 88 4.23 -27.06 17.89
C LYS A 88 3.28 -28.14 17.42
N ILE A 89 2.00 -28.06 17.80
CA ILE A 89 0.99 -29.01 17.34
C ILE A 89 0.85 -28.96 15.82
N LEU A 90 0.67 -27.77 15.26
CA LEU A 90 0.44 -27.59 13.82
C LEU A 90 1.66 -28.00 12.98
N THR A 91 2.88 -27.63 13.40
CA THR A 91 4.09 -27.88 12.62
C THR A 91 4.66 -29.28 12.83
N GLU A 92 4.72 -29.78 14.07
CA GLU A 92 5.39 -31.05 14.40
C GLU A 92 4.46 -32.26 14.26
N GLN A 93 3.14 -32.11 14.45
CA GLN A 93 2.19 -33.23 14.49
C GLN A 93 1.25 -33.28 13.29
N ILE A 94 0.90 -32.12 12.71
CA ILE A 94 -0.03 -32.02 11.59
C ILE A 94 0.74 -31.77 10.27
N GLY A 95 1.85 -31.04 10.32
CA GLY A 95 2.70 -30.74 9.17
C GLY A 95 2.29 -29.48 8.40
N TYR A 96 1.78 -28.46 9.09
CA TYR A 96 1.61 -27.12 8.50
C TYR A 96 2.97 -26.47 8.22
N ASP A 97 3.07 -25.79 7.08
CA ASP A 97 4.14 -24.83 6.88
C ASP A 97 3.93 -23.63 7.83
N PRO A 98 4.96 -23.14 8.52
CA PRO A 98 4.85 -22.00 9.44
C PRO A 98 4.19 -20.75 8.84
N GLN A 99 4.41 -20.49 7.55
CA GLN A 99 3.85 -19.35 6.82
C GLN A 99 2.32 -19.43 6.62
N ASP A 100 1.73 -20.59 6.83
CA ASP A 100 0.28 -20.82 6.73
C ASP A 100 -0.45 -20.66 8.06
N ILE A 101 0.29 -20.36 9.13
CA ILE A 101 -0.23 -20.15 10.47
C ILE A 101 -0.28 -18.64 10.73
N ILE A 102 -1.48 -18.16 11.04
CA ILE A 102 -1.74 -16.78 11.42
C ILE A 102 -2.24 -16.80 12.86
N PHE A 103 -1.52 -16.23 13.81
CA PHE A 103 -2.01 -16.13 15.19
C PHE A 103 -2.93 -14.92 15.35
N ASP A 104 -4.03 -15.10 16.07
CA ASP A 104 -4.80 -14.00 16.66
C ASP A 104 -4.60 -14.04 18.19
N PRO A 105 -3.66 -13.24 18.74
CA PRO A 105 -3.41 -13.18 20.18
C PRO A 105 -4.52 -12.50 21.00
N ASN A 106 -5.69 -12.21 20.42
CA ASN A 106 -6.80 -11.46 20.98
C ASN A 106 -6.46 -9.99 21.31
N ILE A 107 -7.13 -9.08 20.62
CA ILE A 107 -7.16 -7.65 20.99
C ILE A 107 -8.37 -7.43 21.90
N PHE A 108 -8.12 -7.01 23.14
CA PHE A 108 -9.14 -6.67 24.11
C PHE A 108 -9.38 -5.16 24.20
N ALA A 109 -10.54 -4.80 24.73
CA ALA A 109 -10.90 -3.40 24.96
C ALA A 109 -10.07 -2.81 26.11
N ILE A 110 -9.54 -1.62 25.88
CA ILE A 110 -8.87 -0.80 26.90
C ILE A 110 -9.74 0.42 27.24
N ALA A 111 -9.34 1.20 28.23
CA ALA A 111 -10.08 2.36 28.71
C ALA A 111 -11.54 2.05 29.10
N THR A 112 -11.77 0.86 29.66
CA THR A 112 -13.11 0.45 30.14
C THR A 112 -13.42 1.00 31.54
N GLY A 113 -12.46 1.66 32.17
CA GLY A 113 -12.53 2.10 33.58
C GLY A 113 -12.09 1.05 34.60
N LEU A 114 -11.65 -0.14 34.16
CA LEU A 114 -11.13 -1.19 35.03
C LEU A 114 -9.61 -1.26 34.89
N GLU A 115 -8.88 -1.17 36.00
CA GLU A 115 -7.40 -1.13 36.00
C GLU A 115 -6.78 -2.39 35.40
N GLU A 116 -7.41 -3.55 35.61
CA GLU A 116 -6.99 -4.84 35.05
C GLU A 116 -6.97 -4.86 33.51
N HIS A 117 -7.70 -3.94 32.85
CA HIS A 117 -7.75 -3.84 31.40
C HIS A 117 -6.71 -2.87 30.82
N ASN A 118 -6.07 -2.04 31.66
CA ASN A 118 -5.20 -0.96 31.20
C ASN A 118 -4.00 -1.49 30.41
N ASN A 119 -3.50 -2.67 30.77
CA ASN A 119 -2.29 -3.23 30.16
C ASN A 119 -2.55 -4.04 28.88
N TYR A 120 -3.81 -4.32 28.50
CA TYR A 120 -4.10 -5.21 27.36
C TYR A 120 -3.52 -4.73 26.03
N GLY A 121 -3.42 -3.41 25.81
CA GLY A 121 -2.77 -2.84 24.63
C GLY A 121 -1.28 -3.17 24.58
N VAL A 122 -0.57 -2.97 25.70
CA VAL A 122 0.84 -3.31 25.87
C VAL A 122 1.06 -4.81 25.73
N ASP A 123 0.23 -5.63 26.39
CA ASP A 123 0.32 -7.09 26.35
C ASP A 123 0.20 -7.65 24.93
N PHE A 124 -0.67 -7.07 24.10
CA PHE A 124 -0.77 -7.45 22.69
C PHE A 124 0.47 -7.05 21.89
N ILE A 125 0.97 -5.82 22.06
CA ILE A 125 2.13 -5.30 21.33
C ILE A 125 3.40 -6.10 21.68
N GLU A 126 3.66 -6.30 22.97
CA GLU A 126 4.81 -7.08 23.45
C GLU A 126 4.66 -8.57 23.11
N GLY A 127 3.46 -9.14 23.25
CA GLY A 127 3.18 -10.52 22.89
C GLY A 127 3.39 -10.77 21.39
N THR A 128 2.98 -9.82 20.55
CA THR A 128 3.25 -9.85 19.11
C THR A 128 4.74 -9.88 18.83
N ARG A 129 5.52 -9.00 19.48
CA ARG A 129 6.98 -8.96 19.30
C ARG A 129 7.65 -10.28 19.66
N GLU A 130 7.25 -10.87 20.78
CA GLU A 130 7.80 -12.14 21.26
C GLU A 130 7.38 -13.32 20.36
N ILE A 131 6.12 -13.37 19.93
CA ILE A 131 5.62 -14.36 18.94
C ILE A 131 6.44 -14.29 17.65
N LYS A 132 6.69 -13.08 17.12
CA LYS A 132 7.45 -12.89 15.87
C LYS A 132 8.93 -13.22 16.03
N GLN A 133 9.50 -13.10 17.22
CA GLN A 133 10.87 -13.54 17.49
C GLN A 133 10.98 -15.07 17.58
N LEU A 134 10.03 -15.72 18.25
CA LEU A 134 10.02 -17.18 18.43
C LEU A 134 9.61 -17.92 17.16
N MET A 135 8.66 -17.37 16.39
CA MET A 135 8.01 -18.00 15.25
C MET A 135 7.99 -17.05 14.03
N PRO A 136 9.15 -16.67 13.48
CA PRO A 136 9.30 -15.56 12.54
C PRO A 136 8.54 -15.72 11.22
N LEU A 137 8.30 -16.96 10.80
CA LEU A 137 7.58 -17.26 9.57
C LEU A 137 6.05 -17.16 9.72
N THR A 138 5.53 -17.26 10.94
CA THR A 138 4.10 -17.12 11.20
C THR A 138 3.66 -15.67 11.06
N LYS A 139 2.35 -15.47 10.89
CA LYS A 139 1.74 -14.14 10.82
C LYS A 139 1.00 -13.81 12.11
N VAL A 140 0.83 -12.53 12.40
CA VAL A 140 0.00 -12.06 13.53
C VAL A 140 -1.14 -11.19 13.03
N SER A 141 -2.36 -11.50 13.47
CA SER A 141 -3.58 -10.77 13.18
C SER A 141 -4.32 -10.35 14.46
N GLY A 142 -5.31 -9.46 14.31
CA GLY A 142 -6.19 -9.09 15.40
C GLY A 142 -7.32 -8.15 15.00
N GLY A 143 -8.43 -8.24 15.74
CA GLY A 143 -9.58 -7.35 15.66
C GLY A 143 -9.31 -5.97 16.24
N VAL A 144 -8.68 -5.07 15.47
CA VAL A 144 -8.26 -3.72 15.93
C VAL A 144 -9.41 -2.93 16.54
N SER A 145 -10.61 -3.02 15.94
CA SER A 145 -11.79 -2.29 16.43
C SER A 145 -12.29 -2.73 17.82
N ASN A 146 -11.81 -3.86 18.36
CA ASN A 146 -12.09 -4.29 19.72
C ASN A 146 -11.34 -3.44 20.76
N LEU A 147 -10.16 -2.91 20.42
CA LEU A 147 -9.36 -2.08 21.31
C LEU A 147 -10.15 -0.84 21.78
N SER A 148 -10.80 -0.18 20.84
CA SER A 148 -11.54 1.08 21.05
C SER A 148 -13.03 0.86 21.36
N PHE A 149 -13.42 -0.33 21.83
CA PHE A 149 -14.83 -0.69 22.04
C PHE A 149 -15.52 0.17 23.11
N ALA A 150 -14.78 0.61 24.13
CA ALA A 150 -15.29 1.48 25.19
C ALA A 150 -15.86 2.82 24.65
N PHE A 151 -15.40 3.26 23.47
CA PHE A 151 -15.79 4.52 22.84
C PHE A 151 -16.82 4.37 21.72
N ARG A 152 -17.59 3.26 21.70
CA ARG A 152 -18.67 3.06 20.71
C ARG A 152 -19.61 4.28 20.64
N GLY A 153 -19.82 4.78 19.42
CA GLY A 153 -20.60 5.99 19.16
C GLY A 153 -19.80 7.30 19.21
N ASN A 154 -18.49 7.24 19.47
CA ASN A 154 -17.56 8.35 19.29
C ASN A 154 -16.50 7.97 18.25
N ASP A 155 -16.85 8.09 16.97
CA ASP A 155 -15.98 7.65 15.87
C ASP A 155 -14.64 8.40 15.88
N HIS A 156 -14.62 9.70 16.17
CA HIS A 156 -13.39 10.50 16.22
C HIS A 156 -12.32 9.92 17.16
N VAL A 157 -12.69 9.57 18.39
CA VAL A 157 -11.75 8.96 19.35
C VAL A 157 -11.37 7.54 18.91
N ARG A 158 -12.32 6.76 18.39
CA ARG A 158 -12.04 5.39 17.95
C ARG A 158 -11.08 5.33 16.78
N GLU A 159 -11.23 6.23 15.82
CA GLU A 159 -10.38 6.34 14.64
C GLU A 159 -8.95 6.70 15.03
N ALA A 160 -8.78 7.65 15.96
CA ALA A 160 -7.48 8.00 16.53
C ALA A 160 -6.84 6.81 17.26
N MET A 161 -7.56 6.15 18.18
CA MET A 161 -7.05 5.00 18.94
C MET A 161 -6.62 3.85 18.03
N ASN A 162 -7.44 3.49 17.04
CA ASN A 162 -7.12 2.40 16.12
C ASN A 162 -5.84 2.71 15.31
N SER A 163 -5.66 3.97 14.89
CA SER A 163 -4.51 4.41 14.10
C SER A 163 -3.22 4.43 14.94
N VAL A 164 -3.30 4.93 16.18
CA VAL A 164 -2.17 4.88 17.15
C VAL A 164 -1.79 3.44 17.46
N PHE A 165 -2.76 2.58 17.76
CA PHE A 165 -2.48 1.17 18.07
C PHE A 165 -1.81 0.45 16.90
N LEU A 166 -2.34 0.61 15.68
CA LEU A 166 -1.75 0.00 14.50
C LEU A 166 -0.31 0.45 14.26
N PHE A 167 -0.01 1.73 14.49
CA PHE A 167 1.36 2.26 14.38
C PHE A 167 2.36 1.51 15.27
N TYR A 168 1.99 1.22 16.53
CA TYR A 168 2.85 0.47 17.44
C TYR A 168 2.83 -1.04 17.20
N ALA A 169 1.65 -1.62 16.91
CA ALA A 169 1.51 -3.06 16.68
C ALA A 169 2.24 -3.53 15.42
N ILE A 170 2.19 -2.74 14.33
CA ILE A 170 2.94 -3.04 13.10
C ILE A 170 4.45 -3.00 13.35
N LYS A 171 4.94 -2.01 14.10
CA LYS A 171 6.36 -1.96 14.51
C LYS A 171 6.78 -3.15 15.36
N ALA A 172 5.87 -3.72 16.14
CA ALA A 172 6.11 -4.96 16.89
C ALA A 172 6.05 -6.22 16.00
N GLY A 173 5.53 -6.13 14.78
CA GLY A 173 5.51 -7.21 13.79
C GLY A 173 4.11 -7.77 13.47
N MET A 174 3.05 -7.04 13.82
CA MET A 174 1.68 -7.38 13.39
C MET A 174 1.55 -7.32 11.87
N ASP A 175 1.00 -8.37 11.25
CA ASP A 175 0.89 -8.50 9.79
C ASP A 175 -0.50 -8.10 9.27
N MET A 176 -1.59 -8.29 10.04
CA MET A 176 -2.98 -8.16 9.56
C MET A 176 -3.94 -7.55 10.59
N GLY A 177 -4.51 -6.37 10.31
CA GLY A 177 -5.54 -5.75 11.17
C GLY A 177 -6.96 -5.90 10.59
N ILE A 178 -7.90 -6.41 11.37
CA ILE A 178 -9.34 -6.39 11.01
C ILE A 178 -9.92 -5.06 11.49
N VAL A 179 -10.13 -4.13 10.55
CA VAL A 179 -10.54 -2.75 10.82
C VAL A 179 -11.27 -2.13 9.64
N ASN A 180 -12.08 -1.09 9.88
CA ASN A 180 -12.62 -0.27 8.81
C ASN A 180 -11.53 0.66 8.25
N ALA A 181 -10.91 0.25 7.13
CA ALA A 181 -9.89 1.03 6.45
C ALA A 181 -10.38 2.42 5.98
N GLY A 182 -11.69 2.60 5.79
CA GLY A 182 -12.26 3.90 5.41
C GLY A 182 -12.16 4.96 6.50
N GLN A 183 -12.09 4.52 7.76
CA GLN A 183 -12.13 5.32 8.99
C GLN A 183 -10.73 5.53 9.61
N LEU A 184 -9.66 5.00 9.02
CA LEU A 184 -8.31 5.21 9.56
C LEU A 184 -7.82 6.61 9.20
N VAL A 185 -7.44 7.36 10.23
CA VAL A 185 -6.78 8.66 10.12
C VAL A 185 -5.27 8.47 10.00
N VAL A 186 -4.57 9.42 9.39
CA VAL A 186 -3.10 9.40 9.34
C VAL A 186 -2.57 9.71 10.73
N TYR A 187 -1.62 8.93 11.23
CA TYR A 187 -1.12 9.07 12.61
C TYR A 187 -0.63 10.50 12.94
N ASP A 188 0.04 11.17 11.99
CA ASP A 188 0.55 12.54 12.17
C ASP A 188 -0.53 13.63 12.06
N GLU A 189 -1.71 13.31 11.55
CA GLU A 189 -2.84 14.25 11.41
C GLU A 189 -3.82 14.18 12.59
N ILE A 190 -3.64 13.21 13.50
CA ILE A 190 -4.39 13.17 14.75
C ILE A 190 -4.02 14.42 15.57
N GLU A 191 -5.02 15.12 16.10
CA GLU A 191 -4.82 16.26 16.99
C GLU A 191 -3.78 15.90 18.06
N PRO A 192 -2.69 16.66 18.24
CA PRO A 192 -1.57 16.26 19.09
C PRO A 192 -2.00 15.84 20.50
N LYS A 193 -2.92 16.60 21.11
CA LYS A 193 -3.45 16.28 22.44
C LYS A 193 -4.21 14.95 22.46
N LEU A 194 -5.07 14.69 21.47
CA LEU A 194 -5.79 13.42 21.36
C LEU A 194 -4.83 12.27 21.09
N ARG A 195 -3.83 12.47 20.23
CA ARG A 195 -2.80 11.47 19.94
C ARG A 195 -2.06 11.08 21.20
N ASP A 196 -1.58 12.06 21.97
CA ASP A 196 -0.83 11.82 23.20
C ASP A 196 -1.71 11.08 24.24
N MET A 197 -2.98 11.48 24.42
CA MET A 197 -3.92 10.74 25.29
C MET A 197 -4.16 9.31 24.81
N CYS A 198 -4.29 9.08 23.50
CA CYS A 198 -4.41 7.73 22.94
C CYS A 198 -3.14 6.91 23.18
N GLU A 199 -1.95 7.48 23.02
CA GLU A 199 -0.68 6.80 23.30
C GLU A 199 -0.54 6.43 24.77
N ASP A 200 -0.86 7.34 25.68
CA ASP A 200 -0.77 7.09 27.12
C ASP A 200 -1.67 5.92 27.53
N VAL A 201 -2.91 5.87 27.02
CA VAL A 201 -3.84 4.77 27.29
C VAL A 201 -3.40 3.46 26.62
N ILE A 202 -3.00 3.48 25.34
CA ILE A 202 -2.63 2.27 24.59
C ILE A 202 -1.35 1.63 25.11
N LEU A 203 -0.40 2.46 25.52
CA LEU A 203 0.91 2.03 26.01
C LEU A 203 0.98 1.98 27.53
N ASN A 204 -0.16 2.20 28.20
CA ASN A 204 -0.30 2.24 29.65
C ASN A 204 0.79 3.11 30.33
N ARG A 205 1.03 4.30 29.77
CA ARG A 205 1.99 5.29 30.30
C ARG A 205 1.24 6.30 31.15
N ASN A 206 1.88 6.78 32.22
CA ASN A 206 1.32 7.80 33.11
C ASN A 206 -0.09 7.42 33.61
N ASN A 207 -0.29 6.17 34.02
CA ASN A 207 -1.61 5.60 34.29
C ASN A 207 -1.63 4.78 35.59
N ASP A 208 -0.77 5.15 36.54
CA ASP A 208 -0.59 4.43 37.81
C ASP A 208 -1.86 4.46 38.69
N ASN A 209 -2.70 5.48 38.51
CA ASN A 209 -3.99 5.67 39.18
C ASN A 209 -5.13 5.80 38.16
N ASN A 210 -4.99 5.17 36.98
CA ASN A 210 -5.96 5.20 35.89
C ASN A 210 -6.22 6.59 35.26
N GLU A 211 -5.33 7.56 35.51
CA GLU A 211 -5.51 8.95 35.12
C GLU A 211 -5.50 9.18 33.60
N ALA A 212 -4.75 8.38 32.82
CA ALA A 212 -4.74 8.47 31.36
C ALA A 212 -6.09 8.01 30.79
N THR A 213 -6.63 6.91 31.33
CA THR A 213 -7.97 6.41 30.97
C THR A 213 -9.04 7.45 31.27
N GLU A 214 -9.03 8.03 32.48
CA GLU A 214 -10.01 9.05 32.89
C GLU A 214 -9.94 10.30 32.00
N GLN A 215 -8.73 10.76 31.66
CA GLN A 215 -8.53 11.90 30.78
C GLN A 215 -9.11 11.66 29.38
N LEU A 216 -8.86 10.49 28.79
CA LEU A 216 -9.39 10.15 27.46
C LEU A 216 -10.92 9.99 27.49
N ILE A 217 -11.48 9.39 28.54
CA ILE A 217 -12.94 9.30 28.74
C ILE A 217 -13.56 10.69 28.84
N ALA A 218 -13.02 11.55 29.70
CA ALA A 218 -13.50 12.93 29.86
C ALA A 218 -13.42 13.70 28.54
N PHE A 219 -12.32 13.57 27.78
CA PHE A 219 -12.21 14.17 26.46
C PHE A 219 -13.29 13.64 25.50
N ALA A 220 -13.50 12.33 25.46
CA ALA A 220 -14.51 11.71 24.62
C ALA A 220 -15.93 12.21 24.92
N GLU A 221 -16.25 12.50 26.19
CA GLU A 221 -17.53 13.11 26.57
C GLU A 221 -17.68 14.54 26.03
N THR A 222 -16.61 15.34 26.05
CA THR A 222 -16.65 16.70 25.47
C THR A 222 -16.90 16.68 23.95
N VAL A 223 -16.33 15.70 23.25
CA VAL A 223 -16.54 15.49 21.80
C VAL A 223 -17.98 15.05 21.52
N LYS A 224 -18.52 14.13 22.32
CA LYS A 224 -19.90 13.62 22.18
C LYS A 224 -20.95 14.70 22.50
N ALA A 225 -20.69 15.53 23.51
CA ALA A 225 -21.58 16.60 23.95
C ALA A 225 -21.70 17.75 22.92
N LYS A 226 -20.69 17.94 22.07
CA LYS A 226 -20.75 18.93 20.97
C LYS A 226 -21.75 18.58 19.87
N GLY A 227 -22.36 17.40 19.91
CA GLY A 227 -23.34 16.99 18.90
C GLY A 227 -22.72 16.88 17.51
N LYS A 228 -23.49 16.31 16.60
CA LYS A 228 -23.05 15.94 15.25
C LYS A 228 -22.95 17.15 14.31
N GLU A 229 -22.31 18.23 14.72
CA GLU A 229 -21.72 19.13 13.72
C GLU A 229 -20.40 18.50 13.31
N VAL A 230 -20.45 17.67 12.27
CA VAL A 230 -19.28 17.47 11.41
C VAL A 230 -19.06 18.81 10.72
N VAL A 231 -18.52 19.79 11.46
CA VAL A 231 -17.89 20.94 10.82
C VAL A 231 -16.70 20.32 10.12
N LYS A 232 -16.82 20.08 8.81
CA LYS A 232 -15.66 19.78 7.98
C LYS A 232 -14.69 20.92 8.28
N ASP A 233 -13.57 20.60 8.90
CA ASP A 233 -12.52 21.59 9.09
C ASP A 233 -11.99 21.93 7.69
N GLU A 234 -12.52 23.02 7.12
CA GLU A 234 -12.11 23.56 5.83
C GLU A 234 -11.05 24.65 6.02
N THR A 235 -10.43 24.80 7.20
CA THR A 235 -9.36 25.80 7.40
C THR A 235 -8.22 25.61 6.41
N TRP A 236 -7.87 24.36 6.09
CA TRP A 236 -6.88 24.03 5.07
C TRP A 236 -7.24 24.60 3.68
N ARG A 237 -8.52 24.83 3.37
CA ARG A 237 -8.97 25.45 2.11
C ARG A 237 -8.54 26.90 1.97
N THR A 238 -8.19 27.56 3.05
CA THR A 238 -7.70 28.96 3.05
C THR A 238 -6.21 29.07 2.75
N THR A 239 -5.50 27.94 2.66
CA THR A 239 -4.06 27.89 2.34
C THR A 239 -3.79 28.02 0.83
N SER A 240 -2.51 28.06 0.45
CA SER A 240 -2.07 28.11 -0.94
C SER A 240 -2.51 26.87 -1.72
N VAL A 241 -2.64 26.97 -3.04
CA VAL A 241 -3.03 25.83 -3.89
C VAL A 241 -2.09 24.63 -3.72
N GLN A 242 -0.79 24.89 -3.52
CA GLN A 242 0.21 23.85 -3.26
C GLN A 242 -0.09 23.08 -1.98
N GLU A 243 -0.38 23.78 -0.88
CA GLU A 243 -0.72 23.15 0.41
C GLU A 243 -2.06 22.41 0.33
N ARG A 244 -3.04 22.93 -0.44
CA ARG A 244 -4.33 22.24 -0.65
C ARG A 244 -4.20 20.95 -1.47
N LEU A 245 -3.38 20.97 -2.52
CA LEU A 245 -3.08 19.78 -3.32
C LEU A 245 -2.36 18.72 -2.48
N LYS A 246 -1.35 19.14 -1.73
CA LYS A 246 -0.62 18.28 -0.78
C LYS A 246 -1.54 17.68 0.28
N HIS A 247 -2.37 18.50 0.93
CA HIS A 247 -3.35 18.05 1.91
C HIS A 247 -4.33 17.03 1.31
N SER A 248 -4.83 17.31 0.11
CA SER A 248 -5.74 16.40 -0.61
C SER A 248 -5.08 15.05 -0.94
N LEU A 249 -3.80 15.04 -1.30
CA LEU A 249 -3.04 13.82 -1.55
C LEU A 249 -2.84 13.01 -0.27
N VAL A 250 -2.40 13.63 0.82
CA VAL A 250 -2.18 12.94 2.11
C VAL A 250 -3.48 12.36 2.67
N ASN A 251 -4.59 13.11 2.58
CA ASN A 251 -5.89 12.71 3.12
C ASN A 251 -6.74 11.88 2.13
N GLY A 252 -6.32 11.76 0.87
CA GLY A 252 -7.09 11.06 -0.16
C GLY A 252 -8.40 11.75 -0.54
N ILE A 253 -8.43 13.09 -0.55
CA ILE A 253 -9.62 13.92 -0.83
C ILE A 253 -9.73 14.18 -2.34
N THR A 254 -10.82 13.72 -2.96
CA THR A 254 -11.06 13.90 -4.41
C THR A 254 -12.03 15.04 -4.74
N GLU A 255 -12.67 15.63 -3.73
CA GLU A 255 -13.79 16.58 -3.89
C GLU A 255 -13.36 17.89 -4.56
N TYR A 256 -12.21 18.45 -4.17
CA TYR A 256 -11.75 19.77 -4.63
C TYR A 256 -10.65 19.70 -5.70
N ILE A 257 -10.19 18.49 -6.04
CA ILE A 257 -8.96 18.30 -6.82
C ILE A 257 -9.05 18.90 -8.22
N ASP A 258 -10.23 18.90 -8.86
CA ASP A 258 -10.40 19.47 -10.20
C ASP A 258 -10.14 20.99 -10.19
N ALA A 259 -10.70 21.69 -9.20
CA ALA A 259 -10.56 23.14 -9.05
C ALA A 259 -9.15 23.53 -8.62
N ASP A 260 -8.56 22.83 -7.64
CA ASP A 260 -7.20 23.13 -7.19
C ASP A 260 -6.16 22.84 -8.26
N THR A 261 -6.34 21.76 -9.04
CA THR A 261 -5.43 21.43 -10.13
C THR A 261 -5.47 22.48 -11.22
N GLU A 262 -6.67 23.00 -11.56
CA GLU A 262 -6.80 24.07 -12.55
C GLU A 262 -6.21 25.40 -12.05
N GLU A 263 -6.42 25.76 -10.78
CA GLU A 263 -5.79 26.94 -10.19
C GLU A 263 -4.25 26.81 -10.20
N ALA A 264 -3.72 25.64 -9.86
CA ALA A 264 -2.28 25.39 -9.95
C ALA A 264 -1.81 25.48 -11.41
N ARG A 265 -2.53 24.89 -12.37
CA ARG A 265 -2.18 24.96 -13.80
C ARG A 265 -2.07 26.41 -14.30
N LEU A 266 -2.92 27.31 -13.81
CA LEU A 266 -2.86 28.73 -14.17
C LEU A 266 -1.71 29.49 -13.48
N ASN A 267 -1.26 29.02 -12.32
CA ASN A 267 -0.18 29.63 -11.55
C ASN A 267 1.22 29.16 -11.96
N TYR A 268 1.34 27.99 -12.58
CA TYR A 268 2.60 27.41 -13.01
C TYR A 268 2.87 27.66 -14.51
N PRO A 269 4.13 27.81 -14.94
CA PRO A 269 4.47 28.06 -16.34
C PRO A 269 4.03 26.94 -17.29
N LYS A 270 4.12 25.69 -16.84
CA LYS A 270 3.69 24.52 -17.60
C LYS A 270 2.77 23.65 -16.75
N PRO A 271 1.75 23.01 -17.34
CA PRO A 271 0.93 22.02 -16.63
C PRO A 271 1.75 20.88 -16.02
N LEU A 272 2.85 20.50 -16.68
CA LEU A 272 3.79 19.50 -16.18
C LEU A 272 4.45 19.90 -14.85
N ASP A 273 4.75 21.19 -14.66
CA ASP A 273 5.38 21.69 -13.44
C ASP A 273 4.46 21.54 -12.21
N VAL A 274 3.14 21.43 -12.42
CA VAL A 274 2.17 21.09 -11.35
C VAL A 274 2.33 19.64 -10.90
N ILE A 275 2.64 18.73 -11.84
CA ILE A 275 2.91 17.33 -11.54
C ILE A 275 4.23 17.21 -10.78
N GLU A 276 5.32 17.72 -11.35
CA GLU A 276 6.67 17.62 -10.79
C GLU A 276 6.85 18.43 -9.50
N GLY A 277 6.05 19.48 -9.30
CA GLY A 277 6.06 20.29 -8.08
C GLY A 277 5.04 19.79 -7.05
N PRO A 278 3.91 20.50 -6.84
CA PRO A 278 3.03 20.30 -5.69
C PRO A 278 2.42 18.89 -5.60
N LEU A 279 2.18 18.20 -6.71
CA LEU A 279 1.65 16.84 -6.67
C LEU A 279 2.71 15.82 -6.24
N MET A 280 3.93 15.89 -6.79
CA MET A 280 5.03 15.04 -6.36
C MET A 280 5.47 15.35 -4.92
N ASP A 281 5.47 16.61 -4.50
CA ASP A 281 5.71 16.99 -3.09
C ASP A 281 4.70 16.31 -2.14
N GLY A 282 3.42 16.26 -2.51
CA GLY A 282 2.40 15.53 -1.75
C GLY A 282 2.62 14.02 -1.75
N MET A 283 3.01 13.44 -2.89
CA MET A 283 3.31 12.01 -3.00
C MET A 283 4.56 11.61 -2.23
N ASN A 284 5.57 12.47 -2.13
CA ASN A 284 6.76 12.26 -1.31
C ASN A 284 6.38 12.16 0.17
N VAL A 285 5.52 13.05 0.66
CA VAL A 285 5.00 12.96 2.05
C VAL A 285 4.21 11.67 2.28
N VAL A 286 3.37 11.25 1.32
CA VAL A 286 2.68 9.96 1.38
C VAL A 286 3.67 8.79 1.48
N GLY A 287 4.75 8.83 0.68
CA GLY A 287 5.84 7.86 0.72
C GLY A 287 6.55 7.80 2.07
N ASP A 288 6.91 8.96 2.62
CA ASP A 288 7.56 9.08 3.93
C ASP A 288 6.66 8.53 5.06
N LEU A 289 5.37 8.89 5.04
CA LEU A 289 4.39 8.42 6.04
C LEU A 289 4.17 6.91 5.95
N PHE A 290 4.07 6.36 4.73
CA PHE A 290 3.93 4.93 4.51
C PHE A 290 5.19 4.17 4.95
N GLY A 291 6.38 4.66 4.57
CA GLY A 291 7.66 4.08 4.97
C GLY A 291 7.89 4.13 6.48
N ALA A 292 7.37 5.15 7.17
CA ALA A 292 7.40 5.26 8.63
C ALA A 292 6.32 4.42 9.35
N GLY A 293 5.43 3.75 8.60
CA GLY A 293 4.29 2.99 9.15
C GLY A 293 3.17 3.85 9.73
N LYS A 294 3.18 5.16 9.45
CA LYS A 294 2.19 6.16 9.91
C LYS A 294 0.98 6.27 8.98
N MET A 295 1.11 5.74 7.78
CA MET A 295 0.04 5.60 6.79
C MET A 295 -0.01 4.14 6.32
N PHE A 296 -1.20 3.65 6.00
CA PHE A 296 -1.45 2.26 5.61
C PHE A 296 -1.81 2.14 4.13
N LEU A 297 -1.65 0.94 3.57
CA LEU A 297 -1.89 0.68 2.14
C LEU A 297 -3.24 1.20 1.63
N PRO A 298 -4.39 1.05 2.33
CA PRO A 298 -5.65 1.62 1.87
C PRO A 298 -5.64 3.15 1.73
N GLN A 299 -4.92 3.85 2.60
CA GLN A 299 -4.77 5.32 2.54
C GLN A 299 -3.91 5.70 1.33
N VAL A 300 -2.79 5.01 1.10
CA VAL A 300 -1.94 5.21 -0.09
C VAL A 300 -2.72 5.01 -1.39
N VAL A 301 -3.62 4.02 -1.43
CA VAL A 301 -4.51 3.79 -2.59
C VAL A 301 -5.46 4.96 -2.81
N LYS A 302 -5.96 5.61 -1.73
CA LYS A 302 -6.77 6.84 -1.87
C LYS A 302 -5.91 7.99 -2.42
N SER A 303 -4.70 8.20 -1.92
CA SER A 303 -3.75 9.21 -2.43
C SER A 303 -3.47 9.01 -3.92
N ALA A 304 -3.25 7.76 -4.36
CA ALA A 304 -3.03 7.44 -5.77
C ALA A 304 -4.24 7.79 -6.65
N ARG A 305 -5.47 7.69 -6.14
CA ARG A 305 -6.68 8.13 -6.87
C ARG A 305 -6.72 9.64 -7.03
N VAL A 306 -6.33 10.40 -6.00
CA VAL A 306 -6.22 11.87 -6.06
C VAL A 306 -5.18 12.27 -7.10
N MET A 307 -3.99 11.66 -7.05
CA MET A 307 -2.94 11.88 -8.05
C MET A 307 -3.42 11.61 -9.47
N LYS A 308 -4.03 10.43 -9.71
CA LYS A 308 -4.56 10.05 -11.02
C LYS A 308 -5.62 11.05 -11.52
N LYS A 309 -6.50 11.51 -10.64
CA LYS A 309 -7.54 12.47 -10.99
C LYS A 309 -6.94 13.83 -11.36
N SER A 310 -5.96 14.32 -10.61
CA SER A 310 -5.25 15.56 -10.92
C SER A 310 -4.48 15.48 -12.25
N VAL A 311 -3.74 14.39 -12.49
CA VAL A 311 -3.05 14.16 -13.78
C VAL A 311 -4.04 14.13 -14.94
N ALA A 312 -5.22 13.54 -14.77
CA ALA A 312 -6.26 13.54 -15.81
C ALA A 312 -6.77 14.94 -16.16
N VAL A 313 -6.81 15.87 -15.20
CA VAL A 313 -7.16 17.29 -15.43
C VAL A 313 -6.09 18.00 -16.25
N LEU A 314 -4.81 17.71 -16.00
CA LEU A 314 -3.67 18.35 -16.68
C LEU A 314 -3.42 17.79 -18.07
N THR A 315 -3.76 16.51 -18.31
CA THR A 315 -3.46 15.78 -19.56
C THR A 315 -3.91 16.51 -20.83
N PRO A 316 -5.13 17.08 -20.95
CA PRO A 316 -5.54 17.80 -22.15
C PRO A 316 -4.68 19.03 -22.45
N TYR A 317 -4.25 19.76 -21.42
CA TYR A 317 -3.42 20.97 -21.56
C TYR A 317 -1.98 20.63 -21.93
N ILE A 318 -1.48 19.52 -21.38
CA ILE A 318 -0.19 18.95 -21.74
C ILE A 318 -0.16 18.59 -23.24
N GLU A 319 -1.18 17.87 -23.73
CA GLU A 319 -1.25 17.50 -25.14
C GLU A 319 -1.47 18.72 -26.06
N ALA A 320 -2.20 19.74 -25.60
CA ALA A 320 -2.35 20.99 -26.34
C ALA A 320 -1.01 21.75 -26.46
N GLU A 321 -0.26 21.90 -25.36
CA GLU A 321 1.06 22.54 -25.37
C GLU A 321 2.04 21.78 -26.29
N LYS A 322 2.00 20.44 -26.25
CA LYS A 322 2.77 19.58 -27.15
C LYS A 322 2.44 19.85 -28.62
N GLU A 323 1.16 19.97 -28.97
CA GLU A 323 0.75 20.25 -30.35
C GLU A 323 1.15 21.66 -30.78
N GLU A 324 0.99 22.67 -29.92
CA GLU A 324 1.43 24.05 -30.21
C GLU A 324 2.93 24.11 -30.48
N ARG A 325 3.74 23.45 -29.64
CA ARG A 325 5.19 23.37 -29.84
C ARG A 325 5.55 22.62 -31.11
N ARG A 326 4.85 21.52 -31.43
CA ARG A 326 5.03 20.78 -32.68
C ARG A 326 4.79 21.69 -33.89
N LEU A 327 3.72 22.48 -33.87
CA LEU A 327 3.40 23.45 -34.92
C LEU A 327 4.42 24.59 -35.00
N ALA A 328 4.91 25.10 -33.86
CA ALA A 328 5.96 26.11 -33.81
C ALA A 328 7.28 25.60 -34.41
N HIS A 329 7.66 24.36 -34.12
CA HIS A 329 8.85 23.72 -34.70
C HIS A 329 8.73 23.51 -36.22
N LEU A 330 7.53 23.17 -36.71
CA LEU A 330 7.21 23.09 -38.14
C LEU A 330 7.37 24.46 -38.81
N ALA A 331 6.81 25.51 -38.21
CA ALA A 331 6.88 26.86 -38.74
C ALA A 331 8.31 27.44 -38.72
N ALA A 332 9.14 27.02 -37.77
CA ALA A 332 10.54 27.47 -37.63
C ALA A 332 11.52 26.74 -38.57
N GLY A 333 11.08 25.76 -39.36
CA GLY A 333 11.96 24.95 -40.22
C GLY A 333 13.00 24.14 -39.44
N THR A 334 12.76 23.91 -38.14
CA THR A 334 13.64 23.16 -37.24
C THR A 334 13.32 21.68 -37.18
N LEU A 335 12.25 21.26 -37.84
CA LEU A 335 12.01 19.85 -38.16
C LEU A 335 12.71 19.55 -39.48
N ASN A 336 13.62 18.57 -39.46
CA ASN A 336 14.44 18.20 -40.61
C ASN A 336 13.57 17.93 -41.85
N GLU A 337 13.57 18.87 -42.80
CA GLU A 337 12.90 18.72 -44.10
C GLU A 337 13.63 17.73 -45.03
N GLU A 338 14.82 17.28 -44.67
CA GLU A 338 15.56 16.22 -45.37
C GLU A 338 15.43 14.86 -44.65
N GLY A 339 14.24 14.25 -44.71
CA GLY A 339 14.10 12.78 -44.74
C GLY A 339 13.54 12.03 -43.53
N ALA A 340 13.32 12.63 -42.36
CA ALA A 340 12.67 11.94 -41.23
C ALA A 340 12.01 12.97 -40.30
N GLY A 341 10.78 12.70 -39.85
CA GLY A 341 10.06 13.58 -38.92
C GLY A 341 10.75 13.75 -37.55
N ALA A 342 10.00 14.23 -36.56
CA ALA A 342 10.45 14.26 -35.16
C ALA A 342 11.07 12.91 -34.75
N ALA A 343 12.21 12.93 -34.05
CA ALA A 343 12.86 11.71 -33.57
C ALA A 343 11.88 10.92 -32.68
N LYS A 344 11.73 9.63 -32.97
CA LYS A 344 10.72 8.77 -32.37
C LYS A 344 11.27 7.97 -31.20
N ILE A 345 10.63 8.10 -30.04
CA ILE A 345 11.02 7.42 -28.80
C ILE A 345 9.91 6.43 -28.43
N LEU A 346 10.28 5.15 -28.32
CA LEU A 346 9.39 4.11 -27.82
C LEU A 346 9.57 3.97 -26.31
N LEU A 347 8.49 4.06 -25.55
CA LEU A 347 8.49 3.89 -24.10
C LEU A 347 7.67 2.66 -23.70
N ALA A 348 8.20 1.83 -22.80
CA ALA A 348 7.50 0.64 -22.30
C ALA A 348 7.81 0.39 -20.81
N THR A 349 6.79 0.04 -20.03
CA THR A 349 7.01 -0.59 -18.73
C THR A 349 7.19 -2.08 -18.94
N VAL A 350 8.30 -2.63 -18.46
CA VAL A 350 8.73 -4.00 -18.76
C VAL A 350 7.76 -5.06 -18.22
N LYS A 351 7.89 -6.28 -18.73
CA LYS A 351 7.07 -7.42 -18.34
C LYS A 351 7.07 -7.60 -16.82
N GLY A 352 5.88 -7.88 -16.27
CA GLY A 352 5.71 -8.10 -14.84
C GLY A 352 5.60 -6.82 -14.02
N ASP A 353 5.74 -5.65 -14.64
CA ASP A 353 5.62 -4.37 -13.97
C ASP A 353 4.40 -3.57 -14.47
N VAL A 354 3.67 -2.98 -13.53
CA VAL A 354 2.43 -2.22 -13.76
C VAL A 354 2.60 -0.72 -13.49
N HIS A 355 3.77 -0.30 -13.03
CA HIS A 355 4.01 1.09 -12.65
C HIS A 355 4.44 1.90 -13.88
N ASP A 356 3.63 2.90 -14.24
CA ASP A 356 3.81 3.68 -15.47
C ASP A 356 3.72 5.19 -15.29
N ILE A 357 3.44 5.71 -14.08
CA ILE A 357 3.28 7.15 -13.85
C ILE A 357 4.51 7.93 -14.32
N GLY A 358 5.71 7.56 -13.85
CA GLY A 358 6.96 8.21 -14.26
C GLY A 358 7.22 8.09 -15.77
N LYS A 359 6.96 6.91 -16.36
CA LYS A 359 7.05 6.71 -17.82
C LYS A 359 6.13 7.64 -18.59
N ASN A 360 4.88 7.78 -18.13
CA ASN A 360 3.88 8.63 -18.78
C ASN A 360 4.29 10.11 -18.70
N ILE A 361 4.82 10.53 -17.55
CA ILE A 361 5.38 11.88 -17.35
C ILE A 361 6.55 12.11 -18.32
N VAL A 362 7.53 11.20 -18.38
CA VAL A 362 8.68 11.30 -19.30
C VAL A 362 8.21 11.34 -20.77
N GLY A 363 7.23 10.53 -21.14
CA GLY A 363 6.63 10.55 -22.47
C GLY A 363 6.00 11.91 -22.80
N VAL A 364 5.28 12.50 -21.85
CA VAL A 364 4.77 13.86 -21.95
C VAL A 364 5.91 14.88 -22.12
N VAL A 365 6.93 14.85 -21.27
CA VAL A 365 8.06 15.79 -21.29
C VAL A 365 8.76 15.75 -22.64
N LEU A 366 9.08 14.54 -23.13
CA LEU A 366 9.73 14.35 -24.43
C LEU A 366 8.83 14.81 -25.57
N GLY A 367 7.53 14.52 -25.51
CA GLY A 367 6.55 15.06 -26.46
C GLY A 367 6.58 16.60 -26.51
N CYS A 368 6.58 17.25 -25.36
CA CYS A 368 6.70 18.72 -25.25
C CYS A 368 8.05 19.26 -25.75
N ASN A 369 9.07 18.42 -25.94
CA ASN A 369 10.36 18.81 -26.52
C ASN A 369 10.48 18.43 -28.01
N GLY A 370 9.36 18.11 -28.67
CA GLY A 370 9.31 17.89 -30.12
C GLY A 370 9.67 16.47 -30.56
N TYR A 371 9.68 15.49 -29.66
CA TYR A 371 9.86 14.07 -29.99
C TYR A 371 8.51 13.38 -30.28
N ASP A 372 8.51 12.40 -31.19
CA ASP A 372 7.34 11.54 -31.44
C ASP A 372 7.37 10.36 -30.46
N ILE A 373 6.29 10.10 -29.71
CA ILE A 373 6.30 9.15 -28.60
C ILE A 373 5.38 7.97 -28.89
N VAL A 374 5.95 6.77 -28.86
CA VAL A 374 5.20 5.50 -28.93
C VAL A 374 5.16 4.87 -27.55
N ASP A 375 4.04 5.03 -26.85
CA ASP A 375 3.82 4.40 -25.57
C ASP A 375 3.22 2.99 -25.73
N MET A 376 3.92 1.98 -25.21
CA MET A 376 3.50 0.57 -25.22
C MET A 376 2.67 0.16 -24.00
N GLY A 377 2.54 1.03 -22.99
CA GLY A 377 1.85 0.75 -21.73
C GLY A 377 2.67 -0.11 -20.77
N VAL A 378 1.97 -0.98 -20.04
CA VAL A 378 2.50 -1.80 -18.93
C VAL A 378 2.60 -3.29 -19.23
N MET A 379 3.43 -3.98 -18.45
CA MET A 379 3.65 -5.42 -18.53
C MET A 379 4.05 -5.91 -19.93
N VAL A 380 4.87 -5.14 -20.64
CA VAL A 380 5.16 -5.38 -22.06
C VAL A 380 6.28 -6.42 -22.21
N PRO A 381 6.05 -7.57 -22.89
CA PRO A 381 7.10 -8.55 -23.17
C PRO A 381 8.19 -8.01 -24.09
N THR A 382 9.45 -8.43 -23.87
CA THR A 382 10.63 -8.03 -24.65
C THR A 382 10.42 -8.11 -26.16
N ASP A 383 9.96 -9.25 -26.68
CA ASP A 383 9.76 -9.40 -28.13
C ASP A 383 8.81 -8.35 -28.70
N LYS A 384 7.72 -8.03 -27.98
CA LYS A 384 6.76 -7.00 -28.43
C LYS A 384 7.37 -5.60 -28.43
N ILE A 385 8.22 -5.28 -27.46
CA ILE A 385 8.92 -4.00 -27.39
C ILE A 385 9.80 -3.84 -28.63
N LEU A 386 10.62 -4.85 -28.93
CA LEU A 386 11.59 -4.80 -30.02
C LEU A 386 10.93 -4.85 -31.39
N ASP A 387 9.94 -5.72 -31.58
CA ASP A 387 9.15 -5.80 -32.82
C ASP A 387 8.46 -4.46 -33.12
N ARG A 388 7.91 -3.81 -32.08
CA ARG A 388 7.28 -2.50 -32.24
C ARG A 388 8.31 -1.43 -32.57
N ALA A 389 9.47 -1.43 -31.92
CA ALA A 389 10.53 -0.46 -32.17
C ALA A 389 11.03 -0.53 -33.61
N GLU A 390 11.21 -1.73 -34.18
CA GLU A 390 11.58 -1.90 -35.59
C GLU A 390 10.46 -1.44 -36.53
N LYS A 391 9.21 -1.85 -36.26
CA LYS A 391 8.05 -1.49 -37.09
C LYS A 391 7.83 0.03 -37.15
N GLU A 392 7.93 0.68 -36.01
CA GLU A 392 7.74 2.13 -35.89
C GLU A 392 8.98 2.93 -36.28
N LYS A 393 10.11 2.26 -36.53
CA LYS A 393 11.43 2.86 -36.75
C LYS A 393 11.78 3.83 -35.62
N ALA A 394 11.63 3.36 -34.38
CA ALA A 394 12.01 4.13 -33.21
C ALA A 394 13.52 4.43 -33.26
N ASP A 395 13.87 5.67 -32.95
CA ASP A 395 15.25 6.15 -32.83
C ASP A 395 15.82 5.83 -31.44
N ILE A 396 14.98 5.81 -30.41
CA ILE A 396 15.35 5.51 -29.01
C ILE A 396 14.33 4.56 -28.38
N ILE A 397 14.80 3.64 -27.53
CA ILE A 397 13.95 2.78 -26.71
C ILE A 397 14.15 3.14 -25.24
N GLY A 398 13.07 3.42 -24.52
CA GLY A 398 13.07 3.67 -23.09
C GLY A 398 12.27 2.64 -22.31
N LEU A 399 12.89 2.10 -21.27
CA LEU A 399 12.29 1.11 -20.38
C LEU A 399 12.05 1.72 -19.00
N SER A 400 10.88 1.41 -18.44
CA SER A 400 10.49 1.79 -17.08
C SER A 400 10.30 0.56 -16.21
N GLY A 401 10.73 0.66 -14.95
CA GLY A 401 10.54 -0.37 -13.93
C GLY A 401 10.64 0.19 -12.51
N LEU A 402 9.76 -0.29 -11.64
CA LEU A 402 9.67 0.09 -10.22
C LEU A 402 9.95 -1.08 -9.28
N ILE A 403 9.96 -2.33 -9.74
CA ILE A 403 10.24 -3.50 -8.88
C ILE A 403 11.55 -4.19 -9.25
N THR A 404 12.18 -4.89 -8.30
CA THR A 404 13.46 -5.57 -8.52
C THR A 404 13.44 -6.55 -9.71
N PRO A 405 12.39 -7.37 -9.93
CA PRO A 405 12.30 -8.23 -11.12
C PRO A 405 12.34 -7.47 -12.45
N SER A 406 11.90 -6.21 -12.48
CA SER A 406 11.92 -5.37 -13.68
C SER A 406 13.34 -5.10 -14.16
N LEU A 407 14.31 -5.04 -13.24
CA LEU A 407 15.72 -4.84 -13.56
C LEU A 407 16.29 -6.02 -14.36
N ASP A 408 15.92 -7.25 -14.00
CA ASP A 408 16.33 -8.45 -14.74
C ASP A 408 15.69 -8.49 -16.13
N GLU A 409 14.44 -8.06 -16.26
CA GLU A 409 13.78 -7.91 -17.57
C GLU A 409 14.46 -6.83 -18.42
N MET A 410 14.91 -5.71 -17.84
CA MET A 410 15.68 -4.68 -18.56
C MET A 410 17.04 -5.23 -19.06
N VAL A 411 17.73 -6.03 -18.25
CA VAL A 411 18.94 -6.76 -18.67
C VAL A 411 18.64 -7.68 -19.86
N HIS A 412 17.51 -8.40 -19.80
CA HIS A 412 17.09 -9.29 -20.88
C HIS A 412 16.79 -8.52 -22.17
N VAL A 413 16.11 -7.37 -22.10
CA VAL A 413 15.87 -6.51 -23.27
C VAL A 413 17.18 -6.05 -23.90
N ALA A 414 18.15 -5.57 -23.12
CA ALA A 414 19.45 -5.14 -23.63
C ALA A 414 20.20 -6.27 -24.35
N HIS A 415 20.20 -7.47 -23.75
CA HIS A 415 20.79 -8.66 -24.35
C HIS A 415 20.13 -9.00 -25.70
N GLU A 416 18.80 -8.92 -25.77
CA GLU A 416 18.05 -9.24 -26.97
C GLU A 416 18.22 -8.19 -28.08
N MET A 417 18.32 -6.90 -27.73
CA MET A 417 18.67 -5.84 -28.67
C MET A 417 20.03 -6.11 -29.34
N LYS A 418 21.02 -6.57 -28.57
CA LYS A 418 22.32 -6.99 -29.12
C LYS A 418 22.19 -8.20 -30.04
N ARG A 419 21.44 -9.22 -29.63
CA ARG A 419 21.18 -10.43 -30.44
C ARG A 419 20.54 -10.10 -31.79
N ARG A 420 19.62 -9.14 -31.82
CA ARG A 420 18.91 -8.66 -33.01
C ARG A 420 19.69 -7.64 -33.84
N GLY A 421 20.87 -7.21 -33.38
CA GLY A 421 21.69 -6.22 -34.07
C GLY A 421 21.07 -4.81 -34.12
N MET A 422 20.21 -4.49 -33.14
CA MET A 422 19.60 -3.17 -32.99
C MET A 422 20.68 -2.13 -32.67
N LYS A 423 20.42 -0.88 -33.04
CA LYS A 423 21.40 0.23 -32.94
C LYS A 423 20.91 1.43 -32.13
N GLN A 424 19.63 1.45 -31.78
CA GLN A 424 19.01 2.50 -30.98
C GLN A 424 19.63 2.53 -29.58
N PRO A 425 19.94 3.70 -29.00
CA PRO A 425 20.30 3.78 -27.60
C PRO A 425 19.15 3.32 -26.70
N LEU A 426 19.51 2.73 -25.56
CA LEU A 426 18.57 2.21 -24.55
C LEU A 426 18.55 3.12 -23.32
N LEU A 427 17.40 3.69 -23.00
CA LEU A 427 17.16 4.47 -21.79
C LEU A 427 16.59 3.57 -20.69
N ILE A 428 17.17 3.64 -19.50
CA ILE A 428 16.75 2.87 -18.32
C ILE A 428 16.27 3.83 -17.24
N GLY A 429 14.97 3.79 -16.90
CA GLY A 429 14.36 4.65 -15.89
C GLY A 429 13.41 3.93 -14.95
N GLY A 430 12.98 4.64 -13.92
CA GLY A 430 12.08 4.17 -12.86
C GLY A 430 12.76 4.06 -11.49
N ALA A 431 11.95 4.14 -10.43
CA ALA A 431 12.41 4.41 -9.06
C ALA A 431 13.43 3.40 -8.49
N THR A 432 13.39 2.13 -8.92
CA THR A 432 14.35 1.11 -8.47
C THR A 432 15.62 1.03 -9.33
N THR A 433 15.68 1.78 -10.43
CA THR A 433 16.87 1.83 -11.28
C THR A 433 17.97 2.68 -10.65
N SER A 434 19.23 2.37 -10.97
CA SER A 434 20.36 3.17 -10.50
C SER A 434 21.48 3.22 -11.53
N ARG A 435 22.34 4.24 -11.45
CA ARG A 435 23.54 4.35 -12.28
C ARG A 435 24.43 3.12 -12.15
N MET A 436 24.60 2.62 -10.92
CA MET A 436 25.46 1.47 -10.64
C MET A 436 24.87 0.19 -11.25
N HIS A 437 23.58 -0.08 -11.06
CA HIS A 437 22.95 -1.24 -11.65
C HIS A 437 23.01 -1.19 -13.19
N THR A 438 22.68 -0.04 -13.77
CA THR A 438 22.70 0.17 -15.22
C THR A 438 24.09 -0.08 -15.80
N ALA A 439 25.14 0.47 -15.19
CA ALA A 439 26.52 0.32 -15.65
C ALA A 439 27.06 -1.12 -15.50
N VAL A 440 26.69 -1.83 -14.43
CA VAL A 440 27.28 -3.14 -14.10
C VAL A 440 26.50 -4.30 -14.71
N LYS A 441 25.16 -4.17 -14.84
CA LYS A 441 24.29 -5.28 -15.26
C LYS A 441 23.74 -5.12 -16.68
N ILE A 442 23.34 -3.91 -17.06
CA ILE A 442 22.62 -3.67 -18.33
C ILE A 442 23.58 -3.25 -19.45
N ALA A 443 24.42 -2.25 -19.21
CA ALA A 443 25.37 -1.72 -20.19
C ALA A 443 26.29 -2.78 -20.84
N PRO A 444 26.81 -3.79 -20.11
CA PRO A 444 27.63 -4.84 -20.73
C PRO A 444 26.87 -5.74 -21.72
N GLN A 445 25.53 -5.72 -21.69
CA GLN A 445 24.70 -6.54 -22.56
C GLN A 445 24.39 -5.88 -23.90
N TYR A 446 24.68 -4.59 -24.08
CA TYR A 446 24.33 -3.85 -25.29
C TYR A 446 25.37 -2.80 -25.69
N ASP A 447 25.81 -2.85 -26.95
CA ASP A 447 27.01 -2.12 -27.40
C ASP A 447 26.72 -0.71 -27.93
N ASN A 448 25.46 -0.36 -28.22
CA ASN A 448 25.10 0.92 -28.86
C ASN A 448 24.56 1.97 -27.86
N GLY A 449 25.00 1.88 -26.61
CA GLY A 449 24.71 2.89 -25.58
C GLY A 449 23.52 2.53 -24.69
N VAL A 450 23.78 2.48 -23.38
CA VAL A 450 22.77 2.33 -22.32
C VAL A 450 22.91 3.52 -21.39
N VAL A 451 21.83 4.28 -21.20
CA VAL A 451 21.82 5.51 -20.40
C VAL A 451 20.84 5.34 -19.24
N HIS A 452 21.33 5.57 -18.02
CA HIS A 452 20.47 5.67 -16.85
C HIS A 452 19.81 7.05 -16.83
N VAL A 453 18.48 7.06 -16.77
CA VAL A 453 17.66 8.27 -16.62
C VAL A 453 17.33 8.41 -15.14
N LEU A 454 17.60 9.59 -14.59
CA LEU A 454 17.21 9.89 -13.21
C LEU A 454 15.69 9.92 -13.12
N ASP A 455 15.17 9.62 -11.92
CA ASP A 455 13.74 9.77 -11.68
C ASP A 455 13.32 11.24 -11.90
N ALA A 456 12.11 11.41 -12.43
CA ALA A 456 11.54 12.73 -12.76
C ALA A 456 11.12 13.48 -11.50
#